data_AF-A0A9D2JH74-F1
#
_entry.id   AF-A0A9D2JH74-F1
#
_cell.length_a   1.000
_cell.length_b   1.000
_cell.length_c   1.000
_cell.angle_alpha   90.00
_cell.angle_beta   90.00
_cell.angle_gamma   90.00
#
_symmetry.space_group_name_H-M   'P 1'
#
loop_
_entity.id
_entity.type
_entity.pdbx_description
1 polymer ?
#
loop_
_entity_poly.entity_id
_entity_poly.type
_entity_poly.pdbx_seq_one_letter_code
_entity_poly.pdbx_strand_id
1 'polypeptide(L)'
;MENIFRIDGWFFKAGLKIWHLLTLNLCILLASLPLVTIGAAQTAGFVVIKRMIEVDESKIVETFFKAFKENFKKSTILWSMFAGILYFLWLDWQLILVMNQSIFVLIGVGIVTLVALNLFQYSF
;
A
#
# COMPACT_ATOMS: atom_id res chain seq x y z
N MET A 1 -36.62 20.55 -9.34
CA MET A 1 -35.57 19.52 -9.28
C MET A 1 -34.45 19.84 -10.28
N GLU A 2 -33.92 21.07 -10.29
CA GLU A 2 -32.96 21.53 -11.33
C GLU A 2 -31.52 21.72 -10.81
N ASN A 3 -31.26 21.39 -9.54
CA ASN A 3 -29.95 21.58 -8.90
C ASN A 3 -29.09 20.30 -8.82
N ILE A 4 -29.58 19.17 -9.30
CA ILE A 4 -28.91 17.86 -9.18
C ILE A 4 -27.92 17.57 -10.34
N PHE A 5 -28.15 18.13 -11.53
CA PHE A 5 -27.35 17.89 -12.75
C PHE A 5 -26.53 19.09 -13.23
N ARG A 6 -26.40 20.15 -12.41
CA ARG A 6 -25.47 21.24 -12.72
C ARG A 6 -24.03 20.77 -12.58
N ILE A 7 -23.12 21.36 -13.35
CA ILE A 7 -21.66 21.14 -13.26
C ILE A 7 -21.14 21.48 -11.84
N ASP A 8 -21.84 22.36 -11.10
CA ASP A 8 -21.54 22.68 -9.70
C ASP A 8 -22.29 21.80 -8.68
N GLY A 9 -23.14 20.89 -9.15
CA GLY A 9 -23.98 20.04 -8.32
C GLY A 9 -23.17 19.00 -7.54
N TRP A 10 -23.69 18.59 -6.39
CA TRP A 10 -23.06 17.55 -5.56
C TRP A 10 -22.85 16.23 -6.32
N PHE A 11 -23.75 15.86 -7.24
CA PHE A 11 -23.61 14.66 -8.08
C PHE A 11 -22.38 14.74 -8.99
N PHE A 12 -22.13 15.89 -9.62
CA PHE A 12 -20.96 16.08 -10.47
C PHE A 12 -19.67 16.06 -9.64
N LYS A 13 -19.65 16.71 -8.47
CA LYS A 13 -18.51 16.64 -7.53
C LYS A 13 -18.23 15.23 -7.04
N ALA A 14 -19.26 14.45 -6.72
CA ALA A 14 -19.13 13.06 -6.33
C ALA A 14 -18.57 12.20 -7.48
N GLY A 15 -19.09 12.36 -8.70
CA GLY A 15 -18.59 11.69 -9.90
C GLY A 15 -17.12 12.03 -10.21
N LEU A 16 -16.74 13.30 -10.07
CA LEU A 16 -15.35 13.74 -10.23
C LEU A 16 -14.44 13.07 -9.19
N LYS A 17 -14.90 12.98 -7.94
CA LYS A 17 -14.15 12.32 -6.85
C LYS A 17 -14.00 10.82 -7.09
N ILE A 18 -15.02 10.16 -7.63
CA ILE A 18 -14.96 8.74 -8.01
C ILE A 18 -13.99 8.54 -9.18
N TRP A 19 -14.05 9.38 -10.20
CA TRP A 19 -13.13 9.33 -11.35
C TRP A 19 -11.67 9.48 -10.92
N HIS A 20 -11.44 10.43 -10.02
CA HIS A 20 -10.18 10.69 -9.35
C HIS A 20 -9.65 9.47 -8.56
N LEU A 21 -10.51 8.80 -7.78
CA LEU A 21 -10.15 7.57 -7.05
C LEU A 21 -9.90 6.37 -7.97
N LEU A 22 -10.66 6.23 -9.05
CA LEU A 22 -10.45 5.19 -10.07
C LEU A 22 -9.09 5.36 -10.75
N THR A 23 -8.77 6.59 -11.15
CA THR A 23 -7.49 6.92 -11.78
C THR A 23 -6.32 6.63 -10.83
N LEU A 24 -6.46 6.97 -9.54
CA LEU A 24 -5.46 6.65 -8.53
C LEU A 24 -5.25 5.14 -8.36
N ASN A 25 -6.33 4.36 -8.24
CA ASN A 25 -6.24 2.90 -8.12
C ASN A 25 -5.58 2.26 -9.34
N LEU A 26 -5.88 2.73 -10.56
CA LEU A 26 -5.19 2.27 -11.77
C LEU A 26 -3.70 2.60 -11.75
N CYS A 27 -3.30 3.80 -11.31
CA CYS A 27 -1.89 4.16 -11.16
C CYS A 27 -1.17 3.27 -10.15
N ILE A 28 -1.81 2.96 -9.01
CA ILE A 28 -1.29 2.03 -8.00
C ILE A 28 -1.11 0.65 -8.62
N LEU A 29 -2.12 0.13 -9.33
CA LEU A 29 -2.10 -1.19 -9.97
C LEU A 29 -0.94 -1.33 -10.98
N LEU A 30 -0.77 -0.30 -11.83
CA LEU A 30 0.32 -0.26 -12.81
C LEU A 30 1.69 -0.10 -12.12
N ALA A 31 1.78 0.70 -11.06
CA ALA A 31 3.00 0.90 -10.30
C ALA A 31 3.36 -0.28 -9.37
N SER A 32 2.41 -1.16 -9.05
CA SER A 32 2.62 -2.38 -8.26
C SER A 32 2.92 -3.63 -9.09
N LEU A 33 2.94 -3.52 -10.43
CA LEU A 33 3.30 -4.63 -11.33
C LEU A 33 4.66 -5.25 -10.98
N PRO A 34 5.70 -4.46 -10.67
CA PRO A 34 6.87 -4.99 -9.98
C PRO A 34 6.50 -5.31 -8.52
N LEU A 35 6.66 -6.57 -8.09
CA LEU A 35 6.48 -6.96 -6.69
C LEU A 35 7.29 -6.07 -5.72
N VAL A 36 8.44 -5.57 -6.17
CA VAL A 36 9.37 -4.71 -5.44
C VAL A 36 8.85 -3.28 -5.23
N THR A 37 7.83 -2.87 -5.98
CA THR A 37 7.32 -1.49 -5.96
C THR A 37 5.93 -1.38 -5.31
N ILE A 38 5.37 -2.48 -4.80
CA ILE A 38 4.11 -2.49 -4.04
C ILE A 38 4.19 -1.51 -2.86
N GLY A 39 5.28 -1.56 -2.09
CA GLY A 39 5.49 -0.64 -0.95
C GLY A 39 5.56 0.82 -1.38
N ALA A 40 6.23 1.13 -2.50
CA ALA A 40 6.33 2.49 -3.03
C ALA A 40 4.98 3.00 -3.59
N ALA A 41 4.23 2.14 -4.27
CA ALA A 41 2.90 2.46 -4.79
C ALA A 41 1.90 2.74 -3.65
N GLN A 42 1.95 1.96 -2.57
CA GLN A 42 1.09 2.16 -1.39
C GLN A 42 1.40 3.49 -0.67
N THR A 43 2.69 3.78 -0.42
CA THR A 43 3.09 5.07 0.17
C THR A 43 2.68 6.25 -0.72
N ALA A 44 2.91 6.16 -2.03
CA ALA A 44 2.52 7.22 -2.96
C ALA A 44 1.00 7.40 -3.01
N GLY A 45 0.23 6.31 -2.98
CA GLY A 45 -1.22 6.34 -2.87
C GLY A 45 -1.71 7.05 -1.61
N PHE A 46 -1.13 6.73 -0.45
CA PHE A 46 -1.47 7.38 0.81
C PHE A 46 -1.18 8.88 0.80
N VAL A 47 -0.03 9.30 0.24
CA VAL A 47 0.33 10.72 0.09
C VAL A 47 -0.67 11.45 -0.81
N VAL A 48 -1.10 10.84 -1.91
CA VAL A 48 -2.06 11.44 -2.85
C VAL A 48 -3.45 11.55 -2.20
N ILE A 49 -3.92 10.51 -1.50
CA ILE A 49 -5.20 10.55 -0.76
C ILE A 49 -5.17 11.66 0.28
N LYS A 50 -4.08 11.75 1.06
CA LYS A 50 -3.93 12.81 2.07
C LYS A 50 -4.01 14.21 1.44
N ARG A 51 -3.32 14.43 0.31
CA ARG A 51 -3.38 15.68 -0.45
C ARG A 51 -4.77 15.97 -1.04
N MET A 52 -5.49 14.94 -1.48
CA MET A 52 -6.88 15.10 -1.94
C MET A 52 -7.83 15.49 -0.81
N ILE A 53 -7.58 15.06 0.43
CA ILE A 53 -8.39 15.45 1.60
C ILE A 53 -8.05 16.87 2.08
N GLU A 54 -6.76 17.24 2.09
CA GLU A 54 -6.30 18.51 2.64
C GLU A 54 -6.38 19.70 1.66
N VAL A 55 -6.13 19.47 0.38
CA VAL A 55 -5.90 20.55 -0.62
C VAL A 55 -6.91 20.51 -1.78
N ASP A 56 -7.82 19.51 -1.81
CA ASP A 56 -8.77 19.25 -2.92
C ASP A 56 -8.06 19.23 -4.30
N GLU A 57 -6.84 18.69 -4.32
CA GLU A 57 -5.94 18.72 -5.47
C GLU A 57 -6.48 17.83 -6.60
N SER A 58 -6.83 18.41 -7.74
CA SER A 58 -7.45 17.69 -8.87
C SER A 58 -6.45 16.96 -9.77
N LYS A 59 -5.14 17.25 -9.66
CA LYS A 59 -4.08 16.69 -10.51
C LYS A 59 -3.45 15.41 -9.93
N ILE A 60 -4.26 14.38 -9.79
CA ILE A 60 -3.91 13.15 -9.05
C ILE A 60 -2.76 12.37 -9.68
N VAL A 61 -2.75 12.26 -11.01
CA VAL A 61 -1.72 11.48 -11.72
C VAL A 61 -0.35 12.14 -11.60
N GLU A 62 -0.28 13.46 -11.75
CA GLU A 62 0.96 14.24 -11.65
C GLU A 62 1.52 14.17 -10.21
N THR A 63 0.65 14.37 -9.21
CA THR A 63 1.01 14.24 -7.80
C THR A 63 1.46 12.81 -7.46
N PHE A 64 0.80 11.79 -8.00
CA PHE A 64 1.18 10.38 -7.82
C PHE A 64 2.57 10.08 -8.39
N PHE A 65 2.85 10.43 -9.66
CA PHE A 65 4.15 10.16 -10.25
C PHE A 65 5.28 10.95 -9.58
N LYS A 66 5.02 12.18 -9.13
CA LYS A 66 5.98 12.97 -8.36
C LYS A 66 6.29 12.34 -7.00
N ALA A 67 5.25 11.99 -6.24
CA ALA A 67 5.39 11.32 -4.94
C ALA A 67 6.01 9.92 -5.08
N PHE A 68 5.68 9.19 -6.14
CA PHE A 68 6.26 7.91 -6.47
C PHE A 68 7.75 8.05 -6.74
N LYS A 69 8.18 9.00 -7.59
CA LYS A 69 9.59 9.21 -7.91
C LYS A 69 10.41 9.68 -6.70
N GLU A 70 9.86 10.55 -5.84
CA GLU A 70 10.53 11.00 -4.60
C GLU A 70 10.67 9.87 -3.58
N ASN A 71 9.62 9.05 -3.41
CA ASN A 71 9.60 8.01 -2.38
C ASN A 71 10.08 6.65 -2.87
N PHE A 72 10.27 6.46 -4.18
CA PHE A 72 10.69 5.18 -4.77
C PHE A 72 11.91 4.62 -4.06
N LYS A 73 12.97 5.43 -3.93
CA LYS A 73 14.22 4.97 -3.31
C LYS A 73 14.05 4.65 -1.82
N LYS A 74 13.31 5.48 -1.07
CA LYS A 74 13.09 5.28 0.37
C LYS A 74 12.18 4.08 0.64
N SER A 75 11.04 4.02 -0.03
CA SER A 75 10.06 2.95 0.12
C SER A 75 10.60 1.62 -0.39
N THR A 76 11.35 1.57 -1.50
CA THR A 76 11.97 0.32 -1.98
C THR A 76 13.06 -0.18 -1.04
N ILE A 77 13.85 0.70 -0.42
CA ILE A 77 14.84 0.29 0.59
C ILE A 77 14.15 -0.32 1.81
N LEU A 78 13.13 0.34 2.37
CA LEU A 78 12.37 -0.18 3.49
C LEU A 78 11.65 -1.49 3.13
N TRP A 79 11.01 -1.55 1.95
CA TRP A 79 10.33 -2.75 1.48
C TRP A 79 11.30 -3.92 1.33
N SER A 80 12.50 -3.68 0.79
CA SER A 80 13.53 -4.70 0.65
C SER A 80 14.04 -5.21 2.01
N MET A 81 14.17 -4.34 3.01
CA MET A 81 14.55 -4.75 4.38
C MET A 81 13.47 -5.64 5.00
N PHE A 82 12.20 -5.26 4.89
CA PHE A 82 11.09 -6.06 5.40
C PHE A 82 10.92 -7.39 4.64
N ALA A 83 11.12 -7.39 3.32
CA ALA A 83 11.12 -8.62 2.52
C ALA A 83 12.20 -9.60 2.99
N GLY A 84 13.37 -9.11 3.40
CA GLY A 84 14.41 -9.94 4.02
C GLY A 84 13.96 -10.60 5.32
N ILE A 85 13.33 -9.84 6.22
CA ILE A 85 12.80 -10.37 7.50
C ILE A 85 11.73 -11.44 7.26
N LEU A 86 10.81 -11.19 6.32
CA LEU A 86 9.77 -12.17 5.96
C LEU A 86 10.37 -13.44 5.35
N TYR A 87 11.43 -13.31 4.54
CA TYR A 87 12.14 -14.46 3.99
C TYR A 87 12.82 -15.30 5.08
N PHE A 88 13.47 -14.66 6.06
CA PHE A 88 14.03 -15.36 7.22
C PHE A 88 12.96 -16.11 8.01
N LEU A 89 11.83 -15.46 8.31
CA LEU A 89 10.70 -16.11 9.00
C LEU A 89 10.14 -17.31 8.22
N TRP A 90 10.13 -17.23 6.90
CA TRP A 90 9.71 -18.35 6.05
C TRP A 90 10.69 -19.52 6.12
N LEU A 91 12.00 -19.25 6.14
CA LEU A 91 13.02 -20.28 6.35
C LEU A 91 12.89 -20.95 7.73
N ASP A 92 12.63 -20.17 8.78
CA ASP A 92 12.39 -20.71 10.13
C ASP A 92 11.19 -21.67 10.14
N TRP A 93 10.12 -21.33 9.41
CA TRP A 93 8.96 -22.21 9.27
C TRP A 93 9.30 -23.53 8.57
N GLN A 94 10.07 -23.48 7.48
CA GLN A 94 10.52 -24.67 6.77
C GLN A 94 11.40 -25.56 7.65
N LEU A 95 12.31 -24.96 8.42
CA LEU A 95 13.20 -25.69 9.31
C LEU A 95 12.45 -26.41 10.43
N ILE A 96 11.45 -25.75 11.03
CA ILE A 96 10.58 -26.33 12.07
C ILE A 96 9.81 -27.55 11.54
N LEU A 97 9.30 -27.47 10.31
CA LEU A 97 8.57 -28.56 9.67
C LEU A 97 9.48 -29.76 9.38
N VAL A 98 10.70 -29.52 8.88
CA VAL A 98 11.66 -30.59 8.58
C VAL A 98 12.19 -31.26 9.85
N MET A 99 12.42 -30.50 10.91
CA MET A 99 12.94 -31.02 12.18
C MET A 99 11.86 -31.62 13.10
N ASN A 100 10.60 -31.66 12.67
CA ASN A 100 9.44 -32.16 13.41
C ASN A 100 9.40 -31.66 14.87
N GLN A 101 9.59 -30.36 15.05
CA GLN A 101 9.69 -29.73 16.37
C GLN A 101 8.37 -29.75 17.12
N SER A 102 8.44 -29.59 18.45
CA SER A 102 7.25 -29.59 19.31
C SER A 102 6.24 -28.51 18.91
N ILE A 103 4.95 -28.82 19.08
CA ILE A 103 3.82 -27.93 18.74
C ILE A 103 3.94 -26.54 19.40
N PHE A 104 4.55 -26.44 20.59
CA PHE A 104 4.78 -25.18 21.30
C PHE A 104 5.71 -24.23 20.55
N VAL A 105 6.75 -24.75 19.88
CA VAL A 105 7.69 -23.93 19.08
C VAL A 105 6.98 -23.41 17.83
N LEU A 106 6.14 -24.24 17.20
CA LEU A 106 5.35 -23.87 16.04
C LEU A 106 4.34 -22.76 16.37
N ILE A 107 3.65 -22.86 17.51
CA ILE A 107 2.76 -21.80 18.00
C ILE A 107 3.55 -20.52 18.30
N GLY A 108 4.72 -20.62 18.94
CA GLY A 108 5.58 -19.47 19.25
C GLY A 108 6.00 -18.70 17.99
N VAL A 109 6.51 -19.40 16.98
CA VAL A 109 6.88 -18.78 15.69
C VAL A 109 5.65 -18.28 14.92
N GLY A 110 4.50 -18.95 15.05
CA GLY A 110 3.22 -18.47 14.51
C GLY A 110 2.80 -17.12 15.10
N ILE A 111 2.98 -16.91 16.41
CA ILE A 111 2.68 -15.63 17.05
C ILE A 111 3.65 -14.55 16.56
N VAL A 112 4.95 -14.85 16.49
CA VAL A 112 5.97 -13.90 16.02
C VAL A 112 5.72 -13.48 14.57
N THR A 113 5.36 -14.42 13.70
CA THR A 113 5.02 -14.12 12.29
C THR A 113 3.78 -13.23 12.20
N LEU A 114 2.73 -13.48 12.98
CA LEU A 114 1.53 -12.62 13.01
C LEU A 114 1.84 -11.20 13.48
N VAL A 115 2.66 -11.04 14.52
CA VAL A 115 3.08 -9.71 15.01
C VAL A 115 3.91 -8.99 13.94
N ALA A 116 4.85 -9.68 13.30
CA ALA A 116 5.67 -9.11 12.22
C ALA A 116 4.82 -8.64 11.03
N LEU A 117 3.80 -9.41 10.63
CA LEU A 117 2.87 -9.02 9.57
C LEU A 117 2.04 -7.78 9.94
N ASN A 118 1.58 -7.67 11.19
CA ASN A 118 0.88 -6.47 11.65
C ASN A 118 1.80 -5.23 11.61
N LEU A 119 3.03 -5.35 12.08
CA LEU A 119 4.01 -4.25 12.03
C LEU A 119 4.33 -3.82 10.60
N PHE A 120 4.40 -4.77 9.66
CA PHE A 120 4.57 -4.47 8.24
C PHE A 120 3.40 -3.68 7.68
N GLN A 121 2.15 -4.08 7.99
CA GLN A 121 0.95 -3.34 7.57
C GLN A 121 0.85 -1.94 8.18
N TYR A 122 1.33 -1.72 9.41
CA TYR A 122 1.35 -0.37 9.99
C TYR A 122 2.42 0.54 9.36
N SER A 123 3.49 -0.04 8.82
CA SER A 123 4.62 0.71 8.28
C SER A 123 4.42 1.19 6.84
N PHE A 124 3.46 0.61 6.10
CA PHE A 124 3.16 0.90 4.70
C PHE A 124 1.67 1.10 4.48
#